data_AF-A0A947G788-F1
#
_entry.id   AF-A0A947G788-F1
#
_cell.length_a   1.000
_cell.length_b   1.000
_cell.length_c   1.000
_cell.angle_alpha   90.00
_cell.angle_beta   90.00
_cell.angle_gamma   90.00
#
_symmetry.space_group_name_H-M   'P 1'
#
loop_
_entity.id
_entity.type
_entity.pdbx_description
1 polymer ?
#
loop_
_entity_poly.entity_id
_entity_poly.type
_entity_poly.pdbx_seq_one_letter_code
_entity_poly.pdbx_strand_id
1 'polypeptide(L)'
;MANDDGVYRRGPVGLHEHELQALVILVRVLVGLDHKFTEGEADSVSSIALEVGEESFWTHMQASYDQELRLESALELAKKVERQEARNAVFVSLADLASADGISVSEQGLLTRLEQLWDINPTEAS
;
A
#
# COMPACT_ATOMS: atom_id res chain seq x y z
N MET A 1 12.32 -26.69 21.40
CA MET A 1 11.44 -27.10 20.29
C MET A 1 10.12 -26.39 20.48
N ALA A 2 9.73 -25.56 19.49
CA ALA A 2 8.41 -24.96 19.26
C ALA A 2 7.91 -23.96 20.33
N ASN A 3 7.51 -22.71 20.08
CA ASN A 3 7.17 -21.93 18.87
C ASN A 3 7.59 -20.47 19.17
N ASP A 4 8.32 -19.77 18.30
CA ASP A 4 7.77 -18.93 17.22
C ASP A 4 6.59 -18.04 17.66
N ASP A 5 6.89 -17.02 18.46
CA ASP A 5 6.03 -15.84 18.67
C ASP A 5 6.48 -14.74 17.69
N GLY A 6 6.40 -15.04 16.39
CA GLY A 6 6.52 -14.09 15.28
C GLY A 6 5.38 -13.08 15.27
N VAL A 7 5.19 -12.36 16.36
CA VAL A 7 4.32 -11.18 16.41
C VAL A 7 5.12 -10.03 15.83
N TYR A 8 5.05 -9.88 14.51
CA TYR A 8 5.35 -8.61 13.84
C TYR A 8 4.42 -7.55 14.44
N ARG A 9 4.87 -6.89 15.51
CA ARG A 9 4.22 -5.68 16.00
C ARG A 9 4.32 -4.66 14.88
N ARG A 10 3.23 -4.47 14.12
CA ARG A 10 2.99 -3.28 13.29
C ARG A 10 2.98 -2.06 14.22
N GLY A 11 4.16 -1.59 14.61
CA GLY A 11 4.31 -0.20 15.02
C GLY A 11 4.10 0.68 13.78
N PRO A 12 3.76 1.97 13.95
CA PRO A 12 3.62 2.87 12.81
C PRO A 12 4.96 2.91 12.08
N VAL A 13 5.00 2.39 10.84
CA VAL A 13 6.19 2.53 10.02
C VAL A 13 6.30 4.02 9.72
N GLY A 14 7.39 4.64 10.21
CA GLY A 14 7.66 6.04 9.93
C GLY A 14 7.96 6.25 8.45
N LEU A 15 6.91 6.50 7.68
CA LEU A 15 7.00 6.93 6.28
C LEU A 15 7.37 8.41 6.25
N HIS A 16 8.36 8.75 5.42
CA HIS A 16 8.61 10.14 5.07
C HIS A 16 7.46 10.66 4.19
N GLU A 17 7.30 11.98 4.11
CA GLU A 17 6.20 12.63 3.40
C GLU A 17 6.03 12.12 1.95
N HIS A 18 7.11 11.98 1.20
CA HIS A 18 7.06 11.46 -0.18
C HIS A 18 6.70 9.97 -0.25
N GLU A 19 7.04 9.18 0.77
CA GLU A 19 6.70 7.75 0.87
C GLU A 19 5.22 7.59 1.23
N LEU A 20 4.71 8.42 2.15
CA LEU A 20 3.29 8.51 2.47
C LEU A 20 2.48 8.96 1.25
N GLN A 21 2.96 9.96 0.51
CA GLN A 21 2.33 10.38 -0.72
C GLN A 21 2.29 9.24 -1.75
N ALA A 22 3.38 8.48 -1.90
CA ALA A 22 3.40 7.32 -2.80
C ALA A 22 2.37 6.26 -2.37
N LEU A 23 2.29 5.94 -1.07
CA LEU A 23 1.29 5.03 -0.53
C LEU A 23 -0.14 5.47 -0.86
N VAL A 24 -0.47 6.72 -0.57
CA VAL A 24 -1.82 7.28 -0.81
C VAL A 24 -2.20 7.16 -2.28
N ILE A 25 -1.27 7.51 -3.19
CA ILE A 25 -1.53 7.43 -4.63
C ILE A 25 -1.70 5.98 -5.07
N LEU A 26 -0.88 5.06 -4.56
CA LEU A 26 -0.99 3.64 -4.86
C LEU A 26 -2.30 3.04 -4.33
N VAL A 27 -2.75 3.41 -3.13
CA VAL A 27 -4.04 3.00 -2.56
C VAL A 27 -5.18 3.45 -3.46
N ARG A 28 -5.18 4.70 -3.91
CA ARG A 28 -6.22 5.21 -4.81
C ARG A 28 -6.24 4.52 -6.16
N VAL A 29 -5.06 4.24 -6.72
CA VAL A 29 -4.98 3.49 -7.96
C VAL A 29 -5.52 2.08 -7.76
N LEU A 30 -5.09 1.38 -6.71
CA LEU A 30 -5.51 0.01 -6.40
C LEU A 30 -7.03 -0.11 -6.31
N VAL A 31 -7.67 0.69 -5.46
CA VAL A 31 -9.14 0.77 -5.30
C VAL A 31 -9.85 1.19 -6.59
N GLY A 32 -9.16 1.92 -7.46
CA GLY A 32 -9.70 2.36 -8.75
C GLY A 32 -9.63 1.31 -9.86
N LEU A 33 -8.88 0.21 -9.69
CA LEU A 33 -8.57 -0.73 -10.78
C LEU A 33 -9.75 -1.61 -11.19
N ASP A 34 -10.64 -1.97 -10.25
CA ASP A 34 -11.76 -2.87 -10.51
C ASP A 34 -13.12 -2.14 -10.61
N HIS A 35 -13.10 -0.81 -10.44
CA HIS A 35 -14.25 0.10 -10.42
C HIS A 35 -15.30 -0.21 -9.35
N LYS A 36 -14.94 -0.91 -8.27
CA LYS A 36 -15.85 -1.26 -7.19
C LYS A 36 -15.21 -1.01 -5.83
N PHE A 37 -15.43 0.18 -5.28
CA PHE A 37 -15.05 0.44 -3.90
C PHE A 37 -16.05 -0.22 -2.93
N THR A 38 -15.59 -1.21 -2.18
CA THR A 38 -16.41 -1.98 -1.23
C THR A 38 -16.29 -1.47 0.21
N GLU A 39 -17.13 -2.00 1.11
CA GLU A 39 -17.01 -1.71 2.55
C GLU A 39 -15.72 -2.32 3.15
N GLY A 40 -15.31 -3.52 2.71
CA GLY A 40 -14.08 -4.17 3.20
C GLY A 40 -12.80 -3.43 2.80
N GLU A 41 -12.76 -2.86 1.59
CA GLU A 41 -11.69 -1.96 1.17
C GLU A 41 -11.72 -0.65 1.95
N ALA A 42 -12.89 -0.08 2.23
CA ALA A 42 -13.01 1.14 3.04
C ALA A 42 -12.49 0.96 4.47
N ASP A 43 -12.80 -0.17 5.10
CA ASP A 43 -12.27 -0.53 6.43
C ASP A 43 -10.75 -0.74 6.39
N SER A 44 -10.24 -1.33 5.31
CA SER A 44 -8.81 -1.55 5.11
C SER A 44 -8.05 -0.24 4.87
N VAL A 45 -8.60 0.68 4.07
CA VAL A 45 -8.04 2.03 3.87
C VAL A 45 -8.01 2.80 5.18
N SER A 46 -9.10 2.71 5.97
CA SER A 46 -9.16 3.32 7.31
C SER A 46 -8.08 2.76 8.24
N SER A 47 -7.85 1.45 8.20
CA SER A 47 -6.80 0.80 8.99
C SER A 47 -5.40 1.25 8.59
N ILE A 48 -5.12 1.36 7.28
CA ILE A 48 -3.85 1.91 6.76
C ILE A 48 -3.64 3.34 7.27
N ALA A 49 -4.69 4.18 7.21
CA ALA A 49 -4.60 5.56 7.68
C ALA A 49 -4.21 5.64 9.16
N LEU A 50 -4.80 4.79 10.01
CA LEU A 50 -4.47 4.71 11.43
C LEU A 50 -3.01 4.26 11.67
N GLU A 51 -2.50 3.33 10.85
CA GLU A 51 -1.13 2.81 10.98
C GLU A 51 -0.06 3.83 10.56
N VAL A 52 -0.30 4.65 9.53
CA VAL A 52 0.73 5.55 8.96
C VAL A 52 0.59 7.01 9.40
N GLY A 53 -0.47 7.35 10.14
CA GLY A 53 -0.79 8.70 10.58
C GLY A 53 -2.02 9.24 9.88
N GLU A 54 -3.17 9.14 10.57
CA GLU A 54 -4.50 9.34 10.01
C GLU A 54 -4.69 10.73 9.37
N GLU A 55 -4.33 11.79 10.09
CA GLU A 55 -4.50 13.17 9.62
C GLU A 55 -3.70 13.45 8.34
N SER A 56 -2.42 13.07 8.32
CA SER A 56 -1.56 13.27 7.15
C SER A 56 -2.00 12.40 5.97
N PHE A 57 -2.39 11.15 6.22
CA PHE A 57 -2.91 10.25 5.19
C PHE A 57 -4.14 10.85 4.50
N TRP A 58 -5.16 11.25 5.27
CA TRP A 58 -6.38 11.82 4.70
C TRP A 58 -6.14 13.17 4.02
N THR A 59 -5.21 13.97 4.54
CA THR A 59 -4.80 15.23 3.89
C THR A 59 -4.24 14.96 2.49
N HIS A 60 -3.31 14.01 2.35
CA HIS A 60 -2.77 13.63 1.04
C HIS A 60 -3.83 12.95 0.16
N MET A 61 -4.71 12.14 0.73
CA MET A 61 -5.81 11.48 0.01
C MET A 61 -6.72 12.52 -0.65
N GLN A 62 -7.17 13.51 0.11
CA GLN A 62 -7.97 14.63 -0.39
C GLN A 62 -7.22 15.46 -1.43
N ALA A 63 -5.95 15.82 -1.16
CA ALA A 63 -5.15 16.63 -2.08
C ALA A 63 -4.90 15.94 -3.43
N SER A 64 -4.94 14.61 -3.45
CA SER A 64 -4.81 13.85 -4.69
C SER A 64 -6.12 13.76 -5.47
N TYR A 65 -7.28 13.99 -4.85
CA TYR A 65 -8.59 13.61 -5.39
C TYR A 65 -8.84 14.12 -6.82
N ASP A 66 -8.49 15.37 -7.09
CA ASP A 66 -8.67 16.05 -8.38
C ASP A 66 -7.64 15.65 -9.45
N GLN A 67 -6.66 14.81 -9.11
CA GLN A 67 -5.64 14.33 -10.04
C GLN A 67 -6.16 13.11 -10.79
N GLU A 68 -6.04 13.14 -12.13
CA GLU A 68 -6.20 11.95 -12.96
C GLU A 68 -5.04 10.99 -12.69
N LEU A 69 -5.26 10.02 -11.82
CA LEU A 69 -4.25 9.03 -11.47
C LEU A 69 -4.26 7.88 -12.48
N ARG A 70 -3.14 7.73 -13.18
CA ARG A 70 -2.87 6.57 -14.03
C ARG A 70 -1.91 5.65 -13.32
N LEU A 71 -2.06 4.34 -13.56
CA LEU A 71 -1.18 3.30 -13.04
C LEU A 71 0.30 3.64 -13.22
N GLU A 72 0.70 4.06 -14.42
CA GLU A 72 2.08 4.41 -14.73
C GLU A 72 2.59 5.60 -13.89
N SER A 73 1.75 6.61 -13.65
CA SER A 73 2.11 7.76 -12.80
C SER A 73 2.33 7.34 -11.33
N ALA A 74 1.54 6.37 -10.84
CA ALA A 74 1.74 5.82 -9.51
C ALA A 74 3.03 4.99 -9.41
N LEU A 75 3.38 4.22 -10.46
CA LEU A 75 4.64 3.49 -10.53
C LEU A 75 5.86 4.43 -10.57
N GLU A 76 5.75 5.60 -11.21
CA GLU A 76 6.81 6.62 -11.16
C GLU A 76 7.00 7.23 -9.77
N LEU A 77 5.95 7.32 -8.96
CA LEU A 77 6.07 7.73 -7.55
C LEU A 77 6.66 6.61 -6.69
N ALA A 78 6.25 5.36 -6.94
CA ALA A 78 6.80 4.18 -6.27
C ALA A 78 8.32 4.06 -6.45
N LYS A 79 8.86 4.45 -7.62
CA LYS A 79 10.31 4.50 -7.88
C LYS A 79 11.09 5.41 -6.93
N LYS A 80 10.44 6.45 -6.38
CA LYS A 80 11.07 7.43 -5.48
C LYS A 80 11.15 6.93 -4.04
N VAL A 81 10.46 5.84 -3.71
CA VAL A 81 10.59 5.20 -2.40
C VAL A 81 11.90 4.42 -2.42
N GLU A 82 12.92 4.92 -1.74
CA GLU A 82 14.27 4.35 -1.76
C GLU A 82 14.53 3.41 -0.58
N ARG A 83 13.92 3.68 0.57
CA ARG A 83 14.12 2.90 1.80
C ARG A 83 13.43 1.55 1.70
N GLN A 84 14.18 0.47 1.90
CA GLN A 84 13.64 -0.89 1.85
C GLN A 84 12.51 -1.10 2.86
N GLU A 85 12.64 -0.56 4.07
CA GLU A 85 11.60 -0.62 5.10
C GLU A 85 10.29 0.03 4.63
N ALA A 86 10.38 1.18 3.96
CA ALA A 86 9.21 1.89 3.43
C ALA A 86 8.58 1.11 2.26
N ARG A 87 9.40 0.57 1.35
CA ARG A 87 8.91 -0.30 0.25
C ARG A 87 8.13 -1.49 0.78
N ASN A 88 8.69 -2.19 1.78
CA ASN A 88 8.04 -3.33 2.40
C ASN A 88 6.73 -2.92 3.09
N ALA A 89 6.73 -1.82 3.84
CA ALA A 89 5.53 -1.34 4.52
C ALA A 89 4.42 -0.93 3.56
N VAL A 90 4.77 -0.21 2.49
CA VAL A 90 3.82 0.18 1.43
C VAL A 90 3.29 -1.06 0.72
N PHE A 91 4.16 -2.00 0.36
CA PHE A 91 3.77 -3.23 -0.31
C PHE A 91 2.81 -4.08 0.54
N VAL A 92 3.14 -4.29 1.82
CA VAL A 92 2.28 -5.04 2.75
C VAL A 92 0.92 -4.34 2.91
N SER A 93 0.90 -3.02 3.07
CA SER A 93 -0.36 -2.26 3.18
C SER A 93 -1.25 -2.45 1.95
N LEU A 94 -0.67 -2.42 0.75
CA LEU A 94 -1.41 -2.62 -0.51
C LEU A 94 -1.85 -4.07 -0.70
N ALA A 95 -1.02 -5.04 -0.31
CA ALA A 95 -1.37 -6.46 -0.37
C ALA A 95 -2.51 -6.79 0.59
N ASP A 96 -2.48 -6.25 1.81
CA ASP A 96 -3.57 -6.39 2.79
C ASP A 96 -4.87 -5.81 2.23
N LEU A 97 -4.81 -4.58 1.69
CA LEU A 97 -5.97 -3.91 1.08
C LEU A 97 -6.56 -4.73 -0.06
N ALA A 98 -5.74 -5.18 -1.02
CA ALA A 98 -6.21 -6.02 -2.13
C ALA A 98 -6.78 -7.36 -1.65
N SER A 99 -6.29 -7.88 -0.52
CA SER A 99 -6.75 -9.15 0.04
C SER A 99 -8.06 -9.06 0.80
N ALA A 100 -8.50 -7.86 1.18
CA ALA A 100 -9.64 -7.62 2.06
C ALA A 100 -10.93 -8.28 1.54
N ASP A 101 -11.20 -8.15 0.23
CA ASP A 101 -12.36 -8.75 -0.43
C ASP A 101 -11.99 -9.74 -1.55
N GLY A 102 -10.71 -10.14 -1.60
CA GLY A 102 -10.15 -11.05 -2.58
C GLY A 102 -9.51 -10.33 -3.78
N ILE A 103 -8.27 -10.71 -4.07
CA ILE A 103 -7.42 -10.03 -5.05
C ILE A 103 -7.91 -10.29 -6.48
N SER A 104 -8.26 -9.23 -7.20
CA SER A 104 -8.56 -9.28 -8.64
C SER A 104 -7.30 -9.40 -9.50
N VAL A 105 -7.47 -9.77 -10.78
CA VAL A 105 -6.35 -9.87 -11.75
C VAL A 105 -5.63 -8.53 -11.92
N SER A 106 -6.37 -7.41 -11.89
CA SER A 106 -5.80 -6.07 -12.07
C SER A 106 -4.94 -5.66 -10.86
N GLU A 107 -5.42 -5.89 -9.65
CA GLU A 107 -4.70 -5.60 -8.41
C GLU A 107 -3.45 -6.48 -8.27
N GLN A 108 -3.57 -7.77 -8.57
CA GLN A 108 -2.43 -8.67 -8.64
C GLN A 108 -1.38 -8.16 -9.63
N GLY A 109 -1.82 -7.61 -10.77
CA GLY A 109 -0.95 -7.00 -11.77
C GLY A 109 -0.16 -5.80 -11.21
N LEU A 110 -0.79 -4.93 -10.42
CA LEU A 110 -0.10 -3.83 -9.73
C LEU A 110 0.90 -4.35 -8.69
N LEU A 111 0.47 -5.27 -7.82
CA LEU A 111 1.34 -5.85 -6.79
C LEU A 111 2.58 -6.52 -7.40
N THR A 112 2.41 -7.34 -8.44
CA THR A 112 3.52 -8.01 -9.15
C THR A 112 4.51 -6.99 -9.73
N ARG A 113 4.02 -5.85 -10.25
CA ARG A 113 4.91 -4.79 -10.75
C ARG A 113 5.68 -4.11 -9.63
N LEU A 114 5.06 -3.88 -8.48
CA LEU A 114 5.73 -3.30 -7.31
C LEU A 114 6.78 -4.25 -6.74
N GLU A 115 6.46 -5.55 -6.68
CA GLU A 115 7.37 -6.61 -6.27
C GLU A 115 8.64 -6.62 -7.15
N GLN A 116 8.45 -6.61 -8.48
CA GLN A 116 9.55 -6.52 -9.44
C GLN A 116 10.32 -5.20 -9.35
N LEU A 117 9.62 -4.09 -9.14
CA LEU A 117 10.22 -2.76 -9.07
C LEU A 117 11.12 -2.60 -7.84
N TRP A 118 10.70 -3.18 -6.72
CA TRP A 118 11.36 -3.03 -5.42
C TRP A 118 12.22 -4.22 -5.02
N ASP A 119 12.29 -5.26 -5.86
CA ASP A 119 12.99 -6.53 -5.60
C ASP A 119 12.56 -7.14 -4.26
N ILE A 120 11.25 -7.08 -3.97
CA ILE A 120 10.69 -7.65 -2.75
C ILE A 120 10.54 -9.15 -2.98
N ASN A 121 11.19 -9.96 -2.15
CA ASN A 121 10.97 -11.40 -2.13
C ASN A 121 9.85 -11.73 -1.12
N PRO A 122 8.67 -12.19 -1.53
CA PRO A 122 7.59 -12.58 -0.61
C PRO A 122 7.96 -13.78 0.27
N THR A 123 9.08 -14.44 0.00
CA THR A 123 9.55 -15.65 0.68
C THR A 123 10.36 -15.40 1.97
N GLU A 124 10.72 -14.15 2.30
CA GLU A 124 11.47 -13.82 3.53
C GLU A 124 10.58 -13.27 4.67
N ALA A 125 9.27 -13.50 4.58
CA ALA A 125 8.30 -13.25 5.66
C ALA A 125 7.86 -14.55 6.34
N SER A 126 8.81 -15.48 6.57
CA SER A 126 8.59 -16.76 7.28
C SER A 126 9.43 -16.84 8.55
#